data_AF-A0A949YIF0-F1
#
_entry.id   AF-A0A949YIF0-F1
#
_cell.length_a   1.000
_cell.length_b   1.000
_cell.length_c   1.000
_cell.angle_alpha   90.00
_cell.angle_beta   90.00
_cell.angle_gamma   90.00
#
_symmetry.space_group_name_H-M   'P 1'
#
loop_
_entity.id
_entity.type
_entity.pdbx_description
1 polymer ?
#
loop_
_entity_poly.entity_id
_entity_poly.type
_entity_poly.pdbx_seq_one_letter_code
_entity_poly.pdbx_strand_id
1 'polypeptide(L)'
;MVVPNEQPKKPTKLKTPAKPRKSRERSLPVPVSAALHVINPDAAGIDVHSDMHMVCVPADRDANPVRQFGANTADLQEIVA
;
A
#
# COMPACT_ATOMS: atom_id res chain seq x y z
N MET A 1 -22.20 51.57 -14.86
CA MET A 1 -22.60 50.67 -15.96
C MET A 1 -22.51 49.25 -15.43
N VAL A 2 -23.64 48.67 -15.05
CA VAL A 2 -23.71 47.30 -14.50
C VAL A 2 -24.04 46.38 -15.66
N VAL A 3 -23.09 45.55 -16.06
CA VAL A 3 -23.34 44.47 -17.02
C VAL A 3 -23.95 43.31 -16.23
N PRO A 4 -25.18 42.86 -16.51
CA PRO A 4 -25.72 41.66 -15.88
C PRO A 4 -24.97 40.43 -16.40
N ASN A 5 -24.33 39.70 -15.49
CA ASN A 5 -23.69 38.42 -15.78
C ASN A 5 -24.76 37.33 -15.85
N GLU A 6 -25.21 37.00 -17.06
CA GLU A 6 -26.16 35.92 -17.29
C GLU A 6 -25.42 34.57 -17.27
N GLN A 7 -25.62 33.79 -16.22
CA GLN A 7 -25.02 32.46 -16.13
C GLN A 7 -25.75 31.48 -17.06
N PRO A 8 -25.03 30.67 -17.87
CA PRO A 8 -25.69 29.67 -18.71
C PRO A 8 -26.29 28.57 -17.83
N LYS A 9 -27.63 28.43 -17.92
CA LYS A 9 -28.40 27.36 -17.27
C LYS A 9 -27.92 26.00 -17.80
N LYS A 10 -27.25 25.23 -16.94
CA LYS A 10 -26.81 23.86 -17.23
C LYS A 10 -28.05 22.98 -17.49
N PRO A 11 -28.13 22.25 -18.62
CA PRO A 11 -29.31 21.44 -18.92
C PRO A 11 -29.46 20.30 -17.91
N THR A 12 -30.64 20.24 -17.29
CA THR A 12 -31.06 19.21 -16.34
C THR A 12 -31.11 17.86 -17.06
N LYS A 13 -30.09 17.02 -16.85
CA LYS A 13 -30.05 15.67 -17.44
C LYS A 13 -31.14 14.81 -16.79
N LEU A 14 -32.10 14.38 -17.60
CA LEU A 14 -33.17 13.45 -17.25
C LEU A 14 -32.57 12.14 -16.68
N LYS A 15 -33.11 11.66 -15.56
CA LYS A 15 -32.67 10.43 -14.89
C LYS A 15 -33.26 9.22 -15.61
N THR A 16 -32.43 8.47 -16.33
CA THR A 16 -32.77 7.14 -16.86
C THR A 16 -32.72 6.10 -15.73
N PRO A 17 -33.65 5.14 -15.65
CA PRO A 17 -33.64 4.13 -14.59
C PRO A 17 -32.41 3.23 -14.71
N ALA A 18 -31.65 3.10 -13.62
CA ALA A 18 -30.47 2.27 -13.55
C ALA A 18 -30.86 0.79 -13.53
N LYS A 19 -30.31 0.01 -14.48
CA LYS A 19 -30.44 -1.46 -14.48
C LYS A 19 -29.79 -2.06 -13.23
N PRO A 20 -30.37 -3.11 -12.61
CA PRO A 20 -29.80 -3.71 -11.41
C PRO A 20 -28.39 -4.25 -11.73
N ARG A 21 -27.39 -3.77 -10.98
CA ARG A 21 -26.01 -4.24 -11.10
C ARG A 21 -25.97 -5.67 -10.57
N LYS A 22 -25.78 -6.64 -11.47
CA LYS A 22 -25.56 -8.06 -11.13
C LYS A 22 -24.48 -8.10 -10.05
N SER A 23 -24.81 -8.59 -8.85
CA SER A 23 -23.85 -8.65 -7.75
C SER A 23 -22.65 -9.46 -8.24
N ARG A 24 -21.48 -8.82 -8.25
CA ARG A 24 -20.23 -9.51 -8.53
C ARG A 24 -20.13 -10.64 -7.50
N GLU A 25 -20.30 -11.87 -7.98
CA GLU A 25 -20.07 -13.09 -7.20
C GLU A 25 -18.80 -12.86 -6.38
N ARG A 26 -18.95 -12.79 -5.07
CA ARG A 26 -17.80 -12.67 -4.17
C ARG A 26 -16.97 -13.89 -4.47
N SER A 27 -15.76 -13.68 -5.00
CA SER A 27 -14.81 -14.74 -5.29
C SER A 27 -14.81 -15.68 -4.08
N LEU A 28 -15.16 -16.95 -4.31
CA LEU A 28 -15.10 -17.97 -3.27
C LEU A 28 -13.73 -17.86 -2.57
N PRO A 29 -13.67 -17.97 -1.23
CA PRO A 29 -12.40 -17.89 -0.52
C PRO A 29 -11.46 -18.92 -1.14
N VAL A 30 -10.34 -18.43 -1.69
CA VAL A 30 -9.29 -19.28 -2.23
C VAL A 30 -8.93 -20.25 -1.10
N PRO A 31 -9.04 -21.58 -1.29
CA PRO A 31 -8.59 -22.51 -0.27
C PRO A 31 -7.14 -22.14 0.04
N VAL A 32 -6.82 -21.98 1.33
CA VAL A 32 -5.49 -21.59 1.80
C VAL A 32 -4.53 -22.68 1.33
N SER A 33 -4.04 -22.48 0.11
CA SER A 33 -3.17 -23.39 -0.62
C SER A 33 -1.92 -23.58 0.22
N ALA A 34 -1.42 -24.82 0.24
CA ALA A 34 -0.19 -25.28 0.89
C ALA A 34 0.74 -24.16 1.34
N ALA A 35 1.10 -24.17 2.64
CA ALA A 35 2.04 -23.23 3.23
C ALA A 35 3.19 -22.93 2.26
N LEU A 36 3.36 -21.66 1.91
CA LEU A 36 4.39 -21.24 0.98
C LEU A 36 5.75 -21.67 1.52
N HIS A 37 6.55 -22.31 0.67
CA HIS A 37 7.89 -22.72 1.06
C HIS A 37 8.79 -21.49 1.16
N VAL A 38 9.45 -21.31 2.30
CA VAL A 38 10.40 -20.22 2.52
C VAL A 38 11.70 -20.58 1.79
N ILE A 39 12.10 -19.75 0.83
CA ILE A 39 13.33 -19.97 0.04
C ILE A 39 14.56 -19.37 0.76
N ASN A 40 14.41 -18.20 1.38
CA ASN A 40 15.48 -17.48 2.06
C ASN A 40 15.07 -17.20 3.52
N PRO A 41 15.33 -18.13 4.46
CA PRO A 41 14.89 -18.00 5.85
C PRO A 41 15.59 -16.87 6.60
N ASP A 42 16.80 -16.50 6.19
CA ASP A 42 17.63 -15.48 6.84
C ASP A 42 17.57 -14.12 6.12
N ALA A 43 16.62 -13.93 5.20
CA ALA A 43 16.44 -12.64 4.53
C ALA A 43 15.84 -11.61 5.50
N ALA A 44 16.39 -10.40 5.49
CA ALA A 44 15.80 -9.26 6.17
C ALA A 44 14.70 -8.62 5.30
N GLY A 45 13.61 -8.17 5.94
CA GLY A 45 12.63 -7.28 5.33
C GLY A 45 13.06 -5.83 5.54
N ILE A 46 13.01 -5.00 4.49
CA ILE A 46 13.38 -3.58 4.56
C ILE A 46 12.23 -2.74 4.01
N ASP A 47 11.71 -1.82 4.82
CA ASP A 47 10.83 -0.74 4.38
C ASP A 47 11.65 0.55 4.24
N VAL A 48 11.54 1.18 3.07
CA VAL A 48 12.38 2.31 2.65
C VAL A 48 11.55 3.59 2.68
N HIS A 49 11.98 4.56 3.47
CA HIS A 49 11.40 5.91 3.50
C HIS A 49 12.41 6.97 3.04
N SER A 50 11.99 8.23 2.95
CA SER A 50 12.86 9.33 2.50
C SER A 50 14.00 9.65 3.47
N ASP A 51 13.77 9.46 4.77
CA ASP A 51 14.69 9.85 5.86
C ASP A 51 15.15 8.66 6.71
N MET A 52 14.49 7.50 6.58
CA MET A 52 14.78 6.31 7.39
C MET A 52 14.51 5.00 6.63
N HIS A 53 15.03 3.91 7.20
CA HIS A 53 14.77 2.53 6.81
C HIS A 53 14.35 1.72 8.04
N MET A 54 13.27 0.95 7.92
CA MET A 54 12.88 -0.05 8.93
C MET A 54 13.35 -1.41 8.47
N VAL A 55 14.16 -2.09 9.27
CA VAL A 55 14.72 -3.42 8.95
C VAL A 55 14.20 -4.43 9.96
N CYS A 56 13.69 -5.56 9.48
CA CYS A 56 13.24 -6.67 10.32
C CYS A 56 13.89 -7.99 9.92
N VAL A 57 14.22 -8.80 10.92
CA VAL A 57 14.69 -10.18 10.79
C VAL A 57 13.79 -11.10 11.60
N PRO A 58 13.83 -12.43 11.40
CA PRO A 58 13.15 -13.37 12.27
C PRO A 58 13.52 -13.15 13.75
N ALA A 59 12.55 -13.32 14.65
CA ALA A 59 12.69 -13.00 16.08
C ALA A 59 13.77 -13.84 16.81
N ASP A 60 14.16 -14.97 16.23
CA ASP A 60 15.20 -15.87 16.74
C ASP A 60 16.61 -15.55 16.21
N ARG A 61 16.77 -14.46 15.44
CA ARG A 61 18.06 -14.07 14.83
C ARG A 61 18.76 -12.91 15.53
N ASP A 62 18.02 -12.02 16.18
CA ASP A 62 18.58 -10.87 16.90
C ASP A 62 17.77 -10.56 18.16
N ALA A 63 18.42 -9.99 19.18
CA ALA A 63 17.75 -9.55 20.41
C ALA A 63 16.80 -8.35 20.16
N ASN A 64 17.10 -7.54 19.16
CA ASN A 64 16.30 -6.44 18.63
C ASN A 64 15.95 -6.73 17.16
N PRO A 65 14.98 -7.62 16.90
CA PRO A 65 14.70 -8.12 15.55
C PRO A 65 14.10 -7.09 14.60
N VAL A 66 13.70 -5.92 15.10
CA VAL A 66 13.24 -4.78 14.30
C VAL A 66 14.04 -3.55 14.72
N ARG A 67 14.72 -2.91 13.77
CA ARG A 67 15.57 -1.74 14.00
C ARG A 67 15.29 -0.65 12.97
N GLN A 68 15.49 0.59 13.39
CA GLN A 68 15.39 1.78 12.53
C GLN A 68 16.78 2.30 12.23
N PHE A 69 17.01 2.67 10.98
CA PHE A 69 18.25 3.26 10.47
C PHE A 69 17.91 4.55 9.71
N GLY A 70 18.84 5.51 9.62
CA GLY A 70 18.66 6.67 8.76
C GLY A 70 18.88 6.35 7.29
N ALA A 71 18.60 7.35 6.43
CA ALA A 71 18.85 7.29 4.99
C ALA A 71 20.20 7.91 4.57
N ASN A 72 21.22 7.81 5.43
CA ASN A 72 22.59 8.23 5.12
C ASN A 72 23.49 7.02 4.84
N THR A 73 24.67 7.27 4.25
CA THR A 73 25.59 6.20 3.86
C THR A 73 26.13 5.39 5.03
N ALA A 74 26.35 6.02 6.19
CA ALA A 74 26.86 5.31 7.36
C ALA A 74 25.84 4.31 7.89
N ASP A 75 24.58 4.72 7.98
CA ASP A 75 23.49 3.87 8.46
C ASP A 75 23.19 2.73 7.48
N LEU A 76 23.29 2.98 6.17
CA LEU A 76 23.20 1.91 5.17
C LEU A 76 24.33 0.88 5.28
N GLN A 77 25.54 1.31 5.65
CA GLN A 77 26.64 0.39 5.93
C GLN A 77 26.41 -0.38 7.22
N GLU A 78 25.80 0.24 8.24
CA GLU A 78 25.44 -0.41 9.49
C GLU A 78 24.42 -1.54 9.29
N ILE A 79 23.51 -1.43 8.31
CA ILE A 79 22.55 -2.51 7.98
C ILE A 79 23.26 -3.79 7.53
N VAL A 80 24.44 -3.69 6.90
CA VAL A 80 25.20 -4.84 6.38
C VAL A 80 26.23 -5.38 7.39
N ALA A 81 26.57 -4.58 8.41
CA ALA A 81 27.58 -4.89 9.42
C ALA A 81 27.07 -5.87 10.48
#